data_AF-A0AAW3F1Y7-F1
#
_entry.id   AF-A0AAW3F1Y7-F1
#
_cell.length_a   1.000
_cell.length_b   1.000
_cell.length_c   1.000
_cell.angle_alpha   90.00
_cell.angle_beta   90.00
_cell.angle_gamma   90.00
#
_symmetry.space_group_name_H-M   'P 1'
#
loop_
_entity.id
_entity.type
_entity.pdbx_description
1 polymer ?
#
loop_
_entity_poly.entity_id
_entity_poly.type
_entity_poly.pdbx_seq_one_letter_code
_entity_poly.pdbx_strand_id
1 'polypeptide(L)'
;MKTPLTVAQLKTLHRQLGRPLRDMVRDNETEFKDLGLSDPATDETAIYAAIAEHPILLQRPIVVVNDKAAIGRPPESIAALFE
;
A
#
# COMPACT_ATOMS: atom_id res chain seq x y z
N MET A 1 -10.72 -9.18 13.48
CA MET A 1 -9.66 -9.98 12.83
C MET A 1 -9.22 -9.23 11.58
N LYS A 2 -7.96 -8.75 11.50
CA LYS A 2 -7.44 -8.09 10.30
C LYS A 2 -6.73 -9.14 9.46
N THR A 3 -7.42 -9.71 8.49
CA THR A 3 -6.79 -10.62 7.53
C THR A 3 -5.82 -9.79 6.68
N PRO A 4 -4.51 -10.15 6.65
CA PRO A 4 -3.55 -9.54 5.73
C PRO A 4 -4.03 -9.66 4.29
N LEU A 5 -3.71 -8.68 3.45
CA LEU A 5 -3.88 -8.83 2.01
C LEU A 5 -2.78 -9.76 1.49
N THR A 6 -3.16 -10.70 0.63
CA THR A 6 -2.19 -11.51 -0.12
C THR A 6 -1.45 -10.65 -1.14
N VAL A 7 -0.28 -11.10 -1.61
CA VAL A 7 0.47 -10.45 -2.70
C VAL A 7 -0.39 -10.20 -3.94
N ALA A 8 -1.26 -11.15 -4.32
CA ALA A 8 -2.15 -11.00 -5.46
C ALA A 8 -3.19 -9.88 -5.24
N GLN A 9 -3.73 -9.75 -4.03
CA GLN A 9 -4.63 -8.68 -3.67
C GLN A 9 -3.91 -7.32 -3.61
N LEU A 10 -2.67 -7.29 -3.11
CA LEU A 10 -1.85 -6.07 -3.10
C LEU A 10 -1.52 -5.58 -4.51
N LYS A 11 -1.19 -6.49 -5.43
CA LYS A 11 -0.99 -6.15 -6.86
C LYS A 11 -2.26 -5.58 -7.49
N THR A 12 -3.41 -6.15 -7.15
CA THR A 12 -4.71 -5.63 -7.59
C THR A 12 -4.95 -4.23 -7.02
N LEU A 13 -4.73 -4.03 -5.72
CA LEU A 13 -4.89 -2.76 -5.05
C LEU A 13 -3.96 -1.68 -5.63
N HIS A 14 -2.69 -2.03 -5.89
CA HIS A 14 -1.72 -1.13 -6.52
C HIS A 14 -2.19 -0.67 -7.91
N ARG A 15 -2.69 -1.60 -8.73
CA ARG A 15 -3.28 -1.27 -10.03
C ARG A 15 -4.47 -0.32 -9.89
N GLN A 16 -5.36 -0.55 -8.92
CA GLN A 16 -6.53 0.30 -8.66
C GLN A 16 -6.14 1.67 -8.11
N LEU A 17 -5.01 1.77 -7.41
CA LEU A 17 -4.48 3.02 -6.86
C LEU A 17 -3.87 3.91 -7.95
N GLY A 18 -3.23 3.31 -8.97
CA GLY A 18 -2.60 4.04 -10.08
C GLY A 18 -1.45 4.95 -9.65
N ARG A 19 -0.83 4.70 -8.49
CA ARG A 19 0.32 5.43 -7.93
C ARG A 19 1.48 4.48 -7.69
N PRO A 20 2.71 4.98 -7.50
CA PRO A 20 3.86 4.12 -7.21
C PRO A 20 3.61 3.21 -6.01
N LEU A 21 4.09 1.96 -6.06
CA LEU A 21 3.96 0.99 -4.97
C LEU A 21 4.48 1.54 -3.64
N ARG A 22 5.51 2.37 -3.68
CA ARG A 22 6.08 3.04 -2.49
C ARG A 22 5.08 3.93 -1.77
N ASP A 23 4.13 4.55 -2.46
CA ASP A 23 3.07 5.37 -1.84
C ASP A 23 2.14 4.51 -0.98
N MET A 24 2.02 3.21 -1.27
CA MET A 24 1.24 2.27 -0.45
C MET A 24 1.96 1.87 0.83
N VAL A 25 3.26 2.17 0.97
CA VAL A 25 4.07 1.76 2.10
C VAL A 25 4.18 2.88 3.12
N ARG A 26 4.12 2.53 4.40
CA ARG A 26 4.41 3.39 5.53
C ARG A 26 5.91 3.42 5.75
N ASP A 27 6.53 4.49 5.28
CA ASP A 27 7.94 4.81 5.40
C ASP A 27 8.39 5.11 6.85
N ASN A 28 7.44 5.44 7.73
CA ASN A 28 7.69 5.81 9.12
C ASN A 28 7.76 4.63 10.09
N GLU A 29 7.43 3.41 9.65
CA GLU A 29 7.52 2.21 10.49
C GLU A 29 8.95 1.72 10.61
N THR A 30 9.27 1.02 11.71
CA THR A 30 10.63 0.52 11.95
C THR A 30 10.95 -0.63 11.00
N GLU A 31 9.98 -1.49 10.74
CA GLU A 31 10.04 -2.61 9.79
C GLU A 31 10.41 -2.14 8.38
N PHE A 32 9.99 -0.93 7.97
CA PHE A 32 10.36 -0.39 6.66
C PHE A 32 11.87 -0.18 6.53
N LYS A 33 12.50 0.28 7.62
CA LYS A 33 13.95 0.52 7.68
C LYS A 33 14.72 -0.78 7.90
N ASP A 34 14.23 -1.65 8.77
CA ASP A 34 14.85 -2.93 9.11
C ASP A 34 14.93 -3.87 7.90
N LEU A 35 13.88 -3.88 7.08
CA LEU A 35 13.81 -4.65 5.84
C LEU A 35 14.52 -3.97 4.66
N GLY A 36 15.14 -2.80 4.85
CA GLY A 36 15.87 -2.08 3.80
C GLY A 36 15.00 -1.53 2.67
N LEU A 37 13.68 -1.43 2.86
CA LEU A 37 12.74 -1.02 1.81
C LEU A 37 12.87 0.46 1.39
N SER A 38 13.66 1.24 2.12
CA SER A 38 14.00 2.61 1.77
C SER A 38 14.84 2.70 0.50
N ASP A 39 15.65 1.68 0.19
CA ASP A 39 16.56 1.68 -0.96
C ASP A 39 15.79 1.69 -2.29
N PRO A 40 15.91 2.73 -3.13
CA PRO A 40 15.23 2.81 -4.43
C PRO A 40 15.54 1.66 -5.39
N ALA A 41 16.63 0.91 -5.16
CA ALA A 41 16.96 -0.30 -5.92
C ALA A 41 16.17 -1.55 -5.48
N THR A 42 15.38 -1.47 -4.41
CA THR A 42 14.56 -2.59 -3.91
C THR A 42 13.51 -3.00 -4.94
N ASP A 43 13.46 -4.31 -5.23
CA ASP A 43 12.50 -4.88 -6.16
C ASP A 43 11.05 -4.76 -5.65
N GLU A 44 10.11 -4.50 -6.56
CA GLU A 44 8.68 -4.41 -6.21
C GLU A 44 8.15 -5.71 -5.60
N THR A 45 8.68 -6.87 -6.02
CA THR A 45 8.30 -8.17 -5.48
C THR A 45 8.64 -8.29 -4.00
N ALA A 46 9.81 -7.77 -3.60
CA ALA A 46 10.22 -7.74 -2.20
C ALA A 46 9.30 -6.83 -1.37
N ILE A 47 8.89 -5.69 -1.93
CA ILE A 47 7.93 -4.78 -1.28
C ILE A 47 6.57 -5.47 -1.07
N TYR A 48 6.03 -6.18 -2.07
CA TYR A 48 4.77 -6.91 -1.90
C TYR A 48 4.86 -8.01 -0.84
N ALA A 49 5.96 -8.77 -0.85
CA ALA A 49 6.20 -9.82 0.15
C ALA A 49 6.25 -9.20 1.56
N ALA A 50 7.04 -8.13 1.72
CA ALA A 50 7.15 -7.42 2.99
C ALA A 50 5.81 -6.88 3.49
N ILE A 51 4.96 -6.31 2.64
CA ILE A 51 3.63 -5.84 3.05
C ILE A 51 2.71 -7.00 3.45
N ALA A 52 2.79 -8.14 2.74
CA ALA A 52 1.99 -9.31 3.05
C ALA A 52 2.39 -9.96 4.38
N GLU A 53 3.69 -10.00 4.67
CA GLU A 53 4.26 -10.50 5.93
C GLU A 53 4.08 -9.51 7.08
N HIS A 54 4.21 -8.21 6.80
CA HIS A 54 4.09 -7.11 7.75
C HIS A 54 2.97 -6.13 7.34
N PRO A 55 1.69 -6.43 7.61
CA PRO A 55 0.56 -5.59 7.21
C PRO A 55 0.52 -4.19 7.83
N ILE A 56 1.41 -3.93 8.80
CA ILE A 56 1.65 -2.60 9.39
C ILE A 56 2.31 -1.64 8.39
N LEU A 57 3.10 -2.18 7.46
CA LEU A 57 3.74 -1.44 6.38
C LEU A 57 2.73 -0.89 5.38
N LEU A 58 1.51 -1.43 5.28
CA LEU A 58 0.50 -0.90 4.38
C LEU A 58 -0.10 0.41 4.91
N GLN A 59 -0.13 1.44 4.07
CA GLN A 59 -0.82 2.69 4.37
C GLN A 59 -2.30 2.46 4.69
N ARG A 60 -2.82 3.25 5.64
CA ARG A 60 -4.23 3.19 6.05
C ARG A 60 -4.76 4.56 6.45
N PRO A 61 -6.03 4.88 6.15
CA PRO A 61 -7.01 4.03 5.45
C PRO A 61 -6.75 3.97 3.93
N ILE A 62 -7.02 2.81 3.31
CA ILE A 62 -7.14 2.67 1.86
C ILE A 62 -8.58 2.29 1.58
N VAL A 63 -9.23 3.04 0.68
CA VAL A 63 -10.62 2.85 0.29
C VAL A 63 -10.65 2.39 -1.17
N VAL A 64 -11.51 1.42 -1.47
CA VAL A 64 -11.72 0.91 -2.83
C VAL A 64 -13.18 1.12 -3.21
N VAL A 65 -13.45 1.78 -4.33
CA VAL A 65 -14.78 2.07 -4.88
C VAL A 65 -14.74 1.87 -6.40
N ASN A 66 -15.65 1.07 -6.96
CA ASN A 66 -15.77 0.84 -8.41
C ASN A 66 -14.42 0.59 -9.13
N ASP A 67 -13.61 -0.33 -8.60
CA ASP A 67 -12.27 -0.66 -9.12
C ASP A 67 -11.23 0.47 -9.08
N LYS A 68 -11.50 1.54 -8.35
CA LYS A 68 -10.51 2.59 -8.02
C LYS A 68 -10.17 2.55 -6.55
N ALA A 69 -8.91 2.78 -6.22
CA ALA A 69 -8.45 2.83 -4.84
C ALA A 69 -7.83 4.20 -4.51
N ALA A 70 -7.98 4.67 -3.28
CA ALA A 70 -7.32 5.88 -2.80
C ALA A 70 -6.80 5.71 -1.37
N ILE A 71 -5.67 6.38 -1.10
CA ILE A 71 -5.10 6.52 0.25
C ILE A 71 -5.79 7.70 0.92
N GLY A 72 -6.46 7.47 2.05
CA GLY A 72 -7.25 8.47 2.75
C GLY A 72 -6.47 9.48 3.58
N ARG A 73 -5.23 9.78 3.18
CA ARG A 73 -4.42 10.86 3.76
C ARG A 73 -3.79 11.65 2.60
N PRO A 74 -4.32 12.84 2.29
CA PRO A 74 -5.43 13.54 2.96
C PRO A 74 -6.81 12.91 2.66
N PRO A 75 -7.84 13.15 3.51
CA PRO A 75 -9.18 12.60 3.32
C PRO A 75 -9.84 13.04 2.01
N GLU A 76 -9.44 14.18 1.44
CA GLU A 76 -9.92 14.63 0.12
C GLU A 76 -9.60 13.62 -0.99
N SER A 77 -8.53 12.83 -0.85
CA SER A 77 -8.19 11.78 -1.84
C SER A 77 -9.25 10.68 -1.92
N ILE A 78 -10.02 10.46 -0.86
CA ILE A 78 -11.16 9.53 -0.88
C ILE A 78 -12.36 10.17 -1.58
N ALA A 79 -12.56 11.48 -1.46
CA ALA A 79 -13.68 12.17 -2.11
C ALA A 79 -13.62 12.01 -3.64
N ALA A 80 -12.42 12.01 -4.22
CA ALA A 80 -12.19 11.76 -5.65
C ALA A 80 -12.63 10.35 -6.13
N LEU A 81 -12.97 9.42 -5.23
CA LEU A 81 -13.50 8.11 -5.59
C LEU A 81 -15.02 8.11 -5.84
N PHE A 82 -15.71 9.19 -5.46
CA PHE A 82 -17.18 9.29 -5.49
C PHE A 82 -17.71 10.31 -6.51
N GLU A 83 -16.82 10.99 -7.25
CA GLU A 83 -17.15 11.82 -8.42
C GLU A 83 -17.07 11.01 -9.72
#